data_AF-A0A1L9VUT1-F1
#
_entry.id   AF-A0A1L9VUT1-F1
#
_cell.length_a   1.000
_cell.length_b   1.000
_cell.length_c   1.000
_cell.angle_alpha   90.00
_cell.angle_beta   90.00
_cell.angle_gamma   90.00
#
_symmetry.space_group_name_H-M   'P 1'
#
loop_
_entity.id
_entity.type
_entity.pdbx_description
1 polymer ?
#
loop_
_entity_poly.entity_id
_entity_poly.type
_entity_poly.pdbx_seq_one_letter_code
_entity_poly.pdbx_strand_id
1 'polypeptide(L)'
;NIEPLTRILMLENGRPITGAKQEIQYAASFINWFAGEATRSYGYMTQGTALGNRVVTIKQPVGVVGVLTPWNFPSAMITRKVAGAIVAGCTVVIKPAAETPYSALALAALAEKAGLPAGVLNVVTTDGRSRRPS
;
A
#
# COMPACT_ATOMS: atom_id res chain seq x y z
N ASN A 1 4.60 -8.70 -15.06
CA ASN A 1 3.41 -9.37 -14.49
C ASN A 1 2.10 -8.63 -14.76
N ILE A 2 1.97 -7.82 -15.81
CA ILE A 2 0.75 -7.01 -16.04
C ILE A 2 -0.42 -7.91 -16.45
N GLU A 3 -0.18 -8.82 -17.38
CA GLU A 3 -1.15 -9.77 -17.93
C GLU A 3 -1.77 -10.68 -16.86
N PRO A 4 -1.00 -11.38 -16.00
CA PRO A 4 -1.59 -12.23 -14.96
C PRO A 4 -2.36 -11.43 -13.90
N LEU A 5 -1.87 -10.25 -13.50
CA LEU A 5 -2.61 -9.39 -12.56
C LEU A 5 -3.91 -8.85 -13.17
N THR A 6 -3.88 -8.47 -14.44
CA THR A 6 -5.06 -8.03 -15.18
C THR A 6 -6.12 -9.13 -15.22
N ARG A 7 -5.69 -10.38 -15.45
CA ARG A 7 -6.59 -11.54 -15.46
C ARG A 7 -7.22 -11.79 -14.09
N ILE A 8 -6.44 -11.72 -13.00
CA ILE A 8 -6.97 -11.87 -11.63
C ILE A 8 -8.03 -10.80 -11.36
N LEU A 9 -7.69 -9.53 -11.62
CA LEU A 9 -8.58 -8.40 -11.37
C LEU A 9 -9.86 -8.50 -12.20
N MET A 10 -9.74 -8.85 -13.48
CA MET A 10 -10.89 -9.06 -14.37
C MET A 10 -11.82 -10.16 -13.83
N LEU A 11 -11.26 -11.28 -13.37
CA LEU A 11 -12.03 -12.42 -12.89
C LEU A 11 -12.74 -12.15 -11.55
N GLU A 12 -12.12 -11.42 -10.63
CA GLU A 12 -12.74 -11.14 -9.32
C GLU A 12 -13.66 -9.90 -9.32
N ASN A 13 -13.30 -8.85 -10.07
CA ASN A 13 -14.02 -7.58 -10.06
C ASN A 13 -15.07 -7.48 -11.18
N GLY A 14 -14.93 -8.26 -12.26
CA GLY A 14 -15.79 -8.20 -13.44
C GLY A 14 -15.50 -7.02 -14.37
N ARG A 15 -14.42 -6.26 -14.13
CA ARG A 15 -14.02 -5.12 -14.96
C ARG A 15 -13.54 -5.58 -16.34
N PRO A 16 -13.87 -4.88 -17.46
CA PRO A 16 -13.33 -5.20 -18.78
C PRO A 16 -11.80 -5.18 -18.80
N ILE A 17 -11.19 -6.03 -19.63
CA ILE A 17 -9.72 -6.22 -19.69
C ILE A 17 -8.95 -4.91 -19.88
N THR A 18 -9.47 -3.97 -20.67
CA THR A 18 -8.86 -2.65 -20.90
C THR A 18 -8.83 -1.82 -19.62
N GLY A 19 -9.94 -1.76 -18.89
CA GLY A 19 -10.04 -1.05 -17.61
C GLY A 19 -9.21 -1.73 -16.52
N ALA A 20 -9.17 -3.07 -16.49
CA ALA A 20 -8.35 -3.81 -15.55
C ALA A 20 -6.85 -3.56 -15.78
N LYS A 21 -6.41 -3.56 -17.04
CA LYS A 21 -5.02 -3.26 -17.41
C LYS A 21 -4.61 -1.84 -17.02
N GLN A 22 -5.49 -0.87 -17.26
CA GLN A 22 -5.29 0.51 -16.85
C GLN A 22 -5.14 0.63 -15.32
N GLU A 23 -5.96 -0.09 -14.55
CA GLU A 23 -5.83 -0.10 -13.09
C GLU A 23 -4.49 -0.68 -12.64
N ILE A 24 -4.03 -1.80 -13.20
CA ILE A 24 -2.73 -2.39 -12.84
C ILE A 24 -1.57 -1.43 -13.15
N GLN A 25 -1.61 -0.76 -14.30
CA GLN A 25 -0.61 0.26 -14.66
C GLN A 25 -0.66 1.45 -13.70
N TYR A 26 -1.87 1.89 -13.34
CA TYR A 26 -2.07 2.97 -12.39
C TYR A 26 -1.62 2.57 -10.98
N ALA A 27 -1.85 1.33 -10.56
CA ALA A 27 -1.37 0.81 -9.28
C ALA A 27 0.16 0.79 -9.22
N ALA A 28 0.82 0.41 -10.32
CA ALA A 28 2.28 0.40 -10.43
C ALA A 28 2.89 1.82 -10.43
N SER A 29 2.20 2.81 -11.00
CA SER A 29 2.70 4.19 -11.00
C SER A 29 2.84 4.77 -9.60
N PHE A 30 1.94 4.42 -8.67
CA PHE A 30 2.09 4.81 -7.25
C PHE A 30 3.36 4.24 -6.63
N ILE A 31 3.68 2.97 -6.88
CA ILE A 31 4.89 2.34 -6.34
C ILE A 31 6.13 3.07 -6.87
N ASN A 32 6.18 3.32 -8.18
CA ASN A 32 7.30 4.03 -8.80
C ASN A 32 7.45 5.46 -8.26
N TRP A 33 6.34 6.17 -8.09
CA TRP A 33 6.36 7.53 -7.57
C TRP A 33 6.86 7.57 -6.12
N PHE A 34 6.30 6.72 -5.24
CA PHE A 34 6.73 6.66 -3.84
C PHE A 34 8.16 6.16 -3.68
N ALA A 35 8.64 5.25 -4.55
CA ALA A 35 10.05 4.86 -4.56
C ALA A 35 10.98 6.06 -4.80
N GLY A 36 10.59 7.00 -5.66
CA GLY A 36 11.30 8.26 -5.86
C GLY A 36 11.24 9.20 -4.66
N GLU A 37 10.16 9.15 -3.87
CA GLU A 37 9.99 9.95 -2.66
C GLU A 37 10.72 9.38 -1.43
N ALA A 38 11.23 8.14 -1.49
CA ALA A 38 11.90 7.50 -0.36
C ALA A 38 13.13 8.27 0.15
N THR A 39 13.84 8.94 -0.75
CA THR A 39 15.03 9.74 -0.42
C THR A 39 14.70 11.20 -0.11
N ARG A 40 13.43 11.59 -0.18
CA ARG A 40 12.96 12.99 -0.06
C ARG A 40 12.24 13.30 1.25
N SER A 41 12.40 12.43 2.26
CA SER A 41 11.88 12.67 3.61
C SER A 41 12.75 13.70 4.37
N TYR A 42 12.69 14.95 3.94
CA TYR A 42 13.48 16.04 4.53
C TYR A 42 12.92 16.49 5.89
N GLY A 43 13.84 16.71 6.83
CA GLY A 43 13.62 17.50 8.04
C GLY A 43 13.85 18.99 7.80
N TYR A 44 13.68 19.80 8.84
CA TYR A 44 13.92 21.24 8.79
C TYR A 44 14.75 21.68 9.99
N MET A 45 15.61 22.68 9.79
CA MET A 45 16.34 23.35 10.87
C MET A 45 15.80 24.77 11.01
N THR A 46 15.45 25.17 12.22
CA THR A 46 14.91 26.51 12.54
C THR A 46 15.81 27.21 13.55
N GLN A 47 15.81 28.54 13.50
CA GLN A 47 16.51 29.38 14.47
C GLN A 47 15.93 29.14 15.87
N GLY A 48 16.80 28.83 16.83
CA GLY A 48 16.41 28.74 18.24
C GLY A 48 16.18 30.12 18.84
N THR A 49 15.27 30.22 19.81
CA THR A 49 14.97 31.48 20.51
C THR A 49 16.16 31.98 21.36
N ALA A 50 17.01 31.06 21.85
CA ALA A 50 18.21 31.38 22.60
C ALA A 50 19.47 31.18 21.75
N LEU A 51 20.44 32.10 21.89
CA LEU A 51 21.75 31.97 21.25
C LEU A 51 22.45 30.66 21.67
N GLY A 52 23.03 29.98 20.69
CA GLY A 52 23.71 28.69 20.89
C GLY A 52 22.82 27.46 20.70
N ASN A 53 21.49 27.62 20.68
CA ASN A 53 20.57 26.50 20.44
C ASN A 53 20.26 26.29 18.96
N ARG A 54 20.14 25.02 18.55
CA ARG A 54 19.65 24.62 17.22
C ARG A 54 18.37 23.81 17.38
N VAL A 55 17.33 24.18 16.64
CA VAL A 55 16.07 23.42 16.60
C VAL A 55 16.07 22.60 15.31
N VAL A 56 15.98 21.28 15.45
CA VAL A 56 15.95 20.34 14.32
C VAL A 56 14.68 19.51 14.39
N THR A 57 13.94 19.48 13.30
CA THR A 57 12.76 18.63 13.11
C THR A 57 13.11 17.51 12.16
N ILE A 58 12.96 16.27 12.62
CA ILE A 58 13.11 15.05 11.80
C ILE A 58 11.75 14.38 11.60
N LYS A 59 11.60 13.65 10.50
CA LYS A 59 10.44 12.81 10.22
C LYS A 59 10.79 11.36 10.54
N GLN A 60 9.91 10.66 11.25
CA GLN A 60 10.09 9.26 11.63
C GLN A 60 8.83 8.46 11.26
N PRO A 61 8.95 7.15 10.99
CA PRO A 61 7.81 6.28 10.78
C PRO A 61 6.88 6.29 11.99
N VAL A 62 5.57 6.21 11.72
CA VAL A 62 4.55 6.09 12.78
C VAL A 62 4.56 4.69 13.40
N GLY A 63 4.98 3.67 12.66
CA GLY A 63 5.06 2.28 13.13
C GLY A 63 4.20 1.33 12.29
N VAL A 64 3.31 0.58 12.94
CA VAL A 64 2.42 -0.40 12.28
C VAL A 64 1.14 0.28 11.81
N VAL A 65 0.72 0.06 10.56
CA VAL A 65 -0.47 0.68 9.97
C VAL A 65 -1.46 -0.36 9.44
N GLY A 66 -2.74 -0.18 9.78
CA GLY A 66 -3.85 -0.94 9.20
C GLY A 66 -4.39 -0.28 7.93
N VAL A 67 -4.54 -1.04 6.84
CA VAL A 67 -5.02 -0.55 5.55
C VAL A 67 -6.29 -1.29 5.16
N LEU A 68 -7.41 -0.57 5.20
CA LEU A 68 -8.71 -1.04 4.71
C LEU A 68 -8.93 -0.52 3.29
N THR A 69 -9.28 -1.40 2.34
CA THR A 69 -9.50 -1.02 0.93
C THR A 69 -10.82 -1.54 0.37
N PRO A 70 -11.54 -0.72 -0.43
CA PRO A 70 -12.79 -1.11 -1.07
C PRO A 70 -12.56 -2.03 -2.28
N TRP A 71 -13.66 -2.58 -2.81
CA TRP A 71 -13.63 -3.54 -3.92
C TRP A 71 -13.49 -2.93 -5.31
N ASN A 72 -13.74 -1.63 -5.49
CA ASN A 72 -13.90 -1.00 -6.82
C ASN A 72 -12.58 -0.80 -7.60
N PHE A 73 -11.48 -0.59 -6.89
CA PHE A 73 -10.12 -0.50 -7.45
C PHE A 73 -9.15 -1.24 -6.52
N PRO A 74 -9.23 -2.58 -6.47
CA PRO A 74 -8.57 -3.36 -5.44
C PRO A 74 -7.05 -3.25 -5.50
N SER A 75 -6.45 -3.10 -6.68
CA SER A 75 -5.00 -2.95 -6.79
C SER A 75 -4.56 -1.52 -6.50
N ALA A 76 -5.22 -0.53 -7.11
CA ALA A 76 -4.80 0.87 -6.99
C ALA A 76 -5.04 1.46 -5.59
N MET A 77 -6.12 1.06 -4.89
CA MET A 77 -6.38 1.54 -3.53
C MET A 77 -5.40 0.98 -2.50
N ILE A 78 -4.87 -0.23 -2.75
CA ILE A 78 -3.84 -0.83 -1.92
C ILE A 78 -2.51 -0.12 -2.15
N THR A 79 -2.02 -0.08 -3.39
CA THR A 79 -0.67 0.44 -3.67
C THR A 79 -0.50 1.90 -3.28
N ARG A 80 -1.51 2.76 -3.46
CA ARG A 80 -1.44 4.18 -3.04
C ARG A 80 -1.26 4.39 -1.54
N LYS A 81 -1.72 3.44 -0.70
CA LYS A 81 -1.59 3.51 0.77
C LYS A 81 -0.33 2.80 1.24
N VAL A 82 -0.13 1.58 0.73
CA VAL A 82 0.98 0.70 1.12
C VAL A 82 2.33 1.27 0.70
N ALA A 83 2.43 1.82 -0.52
CA ALA A 83 3.70 2.34 -1.01
C ALA A 83 4.20 3.50 -0.13
N GLY A 84 3.33 4.45 0.21
CA GLY A 84 3.69 5.55 1.12
C GLY A 84 4.05 5.08 2.52
N ALA A 85 3.33 4.08 3.06
CA ALA A 85 3.62 3.52 4.39
C ALA A 85 4.98 2.82 4.41
N ILE A 86 5.27 1.94 3.44
CA ILE A 86 6.55 1.22 3.36
C ILE A 86 7.70 2.21 3.19
N VAL A 87 7.54 3.20 2.31
CA VAL A 87 8.56 4.21 2.06
C VAL A 87 8.85 5.07 3.29
N ALA A 88 7.83 5.38 4.09
CA ALA A 88 8.02 6.06 5.37
C ALA A 88 8.75 5.21 6.42
N GLY A 89 8.93 3.91 6.19
CA GLY A 89 9.51 2.95 7.13
C GLY A 89 8.48 2.25 8.03
N CYS A 90 7.19 2.29 7.67
CA CYS A 90 6.13 1.61 8.41
C CYS A 90 5.95 0.16 7.93
N THR A 91 5.40 -0.67 8.82
CA THR A 91 4.88 -2.01 8.47
C THR A 91 3.37 -1.92 8.27
N VAL A 92 2.81 -2.81 7.45
CA VAL A 92 1.42 -2.71 6.99
C VAL A 92 0.68 -4.03 7.15
N VAL A 93 -0.56 -3.93 7.63
CA VAL A 93 -1.56 -5.01 7.62
C VAL A 93 -2.73 -4.57 6.75
N ILE A 94 -2.93 -5.25 5.62
CA ILE A 94 -4.00 -4.97 4.67
C ILE A 94 -5.19 -5.86 4.99
N LYS A 95 -6.38 -5.27 5.07
CA LYS A 95 -7.66 -5.97 5.04
C LYS A 95 -8.43 -5.56 3.79
N PRO A 96 -8.35 -6.32 2.68
CA PRO A 96 -9.07 -6.00 1.47
C PRO A 96 -10.58 -6.23 1.66
N ALA A 97 -11.36 -5.77 0.67
CA ALA A 97 -12.75 -6.15 0.54
C ALA A 97 -12.88 -7.66 0.34
N ALA A 98 -13.96 -8.25 0.87
CA ALA A 98 -14.17 -9.70 0.81
C ALA A 98 -14.49 -10.18 -0.62
N GLU A 99 -14.98 -9.27 -1.46
CA GLU A 99 -15.38 -9.49 -2.84
C GLU A 99 -14.17 -9.57 -3.79
N THR A 100 -13.08 -8.87 -3.49
CA THR A 100 -11.87 -8.80 -4.33
C THR A 100 -10.55 -9.03 -3.56
N PRO A 101 -10.41 -10.17 -2.86
CA PRO A 101 -9.24 -10.44 -2.05
C PRO A 101 -8.01 -10.87 -2.86
N TYR A 102 -8.18 -11.36 -4.10
CA TYR A 102 -7.10 -12.00 -4.86
C TYR A 102 -6.10 -11.00 -5.40
N SER A 103 -6.52 -9.79 -5.80
CA SER A 103 -5.59 -8.70 -6.14
C SER A 103 -4.64 -8.38 -4.98
N ALA A 104 -5.14 -8.32 -3.75
CA ALA A 104 -4.32 -8.04 -2.57
C ALA A 104 -3.28 -9.14 -2.32
N LEU A 105 -3.70 -10.40 -2.40
CA LEU A 105 -2.81 -11.56 -2.25
C LEU A 105 -1.76 -11.63 -3.37
N ALA A 106 -2.15 -11.32 -4.60
CA ALA A 106 -1.23 -11.28 -5.74
C ALA A 106 -0.16 -10.18 -5.56
N LEU A 107 -0.55 -9.00 -5.08
CA LEU A 107 0.39 -7.92 -4.76
C LEU A 107 1.33 -8.31 -3.61
N ALA A 108 0.84 -8.99 -2.57
CA ALA A 108 1.67 -9.47 -1.47
C ALA A 108 2.71 -10.51 -1.94
N ALA A 109 2.32 -11.47 -2.77
CA ALA A 109 3.24 -12.44 -3.37
C ALA A 109 4.29 -11.77 -4.26
N LEU A 110 3.95 -10.67 -4.95
CA LEU A 110 4.92 -9.88 -5.72
C LEU A 110 5.85 -9.08 -4.81
N ALA A 111 5.37 -8.55 -3.70
CA ALA A 111 6.20 -7.83 -2.73
C ALA A 111 7.24 -8.77 -2.09
N GLU A 112 6.85 -9.98 -1.73
CA GLU A 112 7.77 -11.02 -1.24
C GLU A 112 8.85 -11.33 -2.28
N LYS A 113 8.46 -11.53 -3.55
CA LYS A 113 9.40 -11.74 -4.66
C LYS A 113 10.33 -10.54 -4.92
N ALA A 114 9.87 -9.33 -4.62
CA ALA A 114 10.68 -8.12 -4.72
C ALA A 114 11.71 -7.98 -3.59
N GLY A 115 11.72 -8.90 -2.61
CA GLY A 115 12.66 -8.91 -1.48
C GLY A 115 12.18 -8.10 -0.28
N LEU A 116 10.88 -7.80 -0.18
CA LEU A 116 10.34 -7.14 1.00
C LEU A 116 10.47 -8.08 2.22
N PRO A 117 11.05 -7.62 3.35
CA PRO A 117 11.26 -8.50 4.50
C PRO A 117 9.96 -9.08 5.05
N ALA A 118 10.03 -10.31 5.58
CA ALA A 118 8.89 -10.97 6.20
C ALA A 118 8.28 -10.10 7.32
N GLY A 119 6.95 -10.00 7.34
CA GLY A 119 6.21 -9.21 8.33
C GLY A 119 6.08 -7.72 8.00
N VAL A 120 6.77 -7.18 6.98
CA VAL A 120 6.60 -5.77 6.57
C VAL A 120 5.25 -5.54 5.90
N LEU A 121 4.79 -6.49 5.08
CA LEU A 121 3.50 -6.45 4.41
C LEU A 121 2.73 -7.73 4.73
N ASN A 122 1.58 -7.57 5.37
CA ASN A 122 0.70 -8.68 5.73
C ASN A 122 -0.68 -8.44 5.13
N VAL A 123 -1.37 -9.52 4.74
CA VAL A 123 -2.74 -9.46 4.21
C VAL A 123 -3.63 -10.37 5.04
N VAL A 124 -4.72 -9.82 5.55
CA VAL A 124 -5.75 -10.54 6.31
C VAL A 124 -7.06 -10.45 5.54
N THR A 125 -7.47 -11.57 4.95
CA THR A 125 -8.75 -11.66 4.25
C THR A 125 -9.89 -11.84 5.24
N THR A 126 -11.09 -11.36 4.87
CA THR A 126 -12.29 -11.53 5.69
C THR A 126 -13.37 -12.21 4.87
N ASP A 127 -14.20 -13.03 5.51
CA ASP A 127 -15.44 -13.48 4.90
C ASP A 127 -16.50 -12.36 4.97
N GLY A 128 -17.36 -12.27 3.97
CA GLY A 128 -18.43 -11.25 3.92
C GLY A 128 -19.55 -11.45 4.95
N ARG A 129 -19.33 -12.32 5.96
CA ARG A 129 -20.37 -12.83 6.85
C ARG A 129 -20.07 -12.51 8.32
N SER A 130 -19.88 -11.23 8.64
CA SER A 130 -20.05 -10.74 10.01
C SER A 130 -21.55 -10.70 10.37
N ARG A 131 -22.18 -11.88 10.50
CA ARG A 131 -23.49 -12.01 11.12
C ARG A 131 -23.26 -11.91 12.63
N ARG A 132 -24.00 -11.01 13.29
CA ARG A 132 -23.94 -10.67 14.73
C ARG A 132 -23.76 -11.92 15.62
N PRO A 133 -23.08 -11.82 16.78
CA PRO A 133 -23.21 -12.85 17.80
C PRO A 133 -24.69 -12.91 18.22
N SER A 134 -25.33 -14.04 17.95
CA SER A 134 -26.63 -14.44 18.50
C SER A 134 -26.46 -14.83 19.97
#